data_AF-A0A926CTB2-F1
#
_entry.id   AF-A0A926CTB2-F1
#
_cell.length_a   1.000
_cell.length_b   1.000
_cell.length_c   1.000
_cell.angle_alpha   90.00
_cell.angle_beta   90.00
_cell.angle_gamma   90.00
#
_symmetry.space_group_name_H-M   'P 1'
#
loop_
_entity.id
_entity.type
_entity.pdbx_description
1 polymer ?
#
loop_
_entity_poly.entity_id
_entity_poly.type
_entity_poly.pdbx_seq_one_letter_code
_entity_poly.pdbx_strand_id
1 'polypeptide(L)'
;MDTIQVRGYINHEGKLEVEIPAGLPEGEVKVQIELTQANTDELPWELRPWTKEELDELLQPRPAKTGAEIAERVQKTSGWWEQQGITDPVAWLEELRQREQENRNS
;
A
#
# COMPACT_ATOMS: atom_id res chain seq x y z
N MET A 1 -17.29 38.37 15.25
CA MET A 1 -17.03 36.91 15.35
C MET A 1 -15.96 36.71 14.31
N ASP A 2 -14.71 36.75 14.75
CA ASP A 2 -13.62 37.10 13.86
C ASP A 2 -12.84 35.82 13.59
N THR A 3 -12.99 35.29 12.38
CA THR A 3 -12.34 34.05 11.95
C THR A 3 -10.97 34.42 11.38
N ILE A 4 -9.90 33.99 12.06
CA ILE A 4 -8.53 34.22 11.61
C ILE A 4 -7.97 32.89 11.12
N GLN A 5 -7.62 32.84 9.85
CA GLN A 5 -7.00 31.67 9.24
C GLN A 5 -5.49 31.73 9.48
N VAL A 6 -4.98 30.83 10.30
CA VAL A 6 -3.55 30.70 10.56
C VAL A 6 -3.04 29.43 9.88
N ARG A 7 -1.91 29.54 9.20
CA ARG A 7 -1.26 28.38 8.59
C ARG A 7 -0.47 27.65 9.66
N GLY A 8 -0.77 26.38 9.86
CA GLY A 8 -0.03 25.50 10.74
C GLY A 8 0.41 24.25 9.99
N TYR A 9 1.49 23.63 10.45
CA TYR A 9 1.95 22.35 9.96
C TYR A 9 1.93 21.32 11.09
N ILE A 10 1.61 20.08 10.74
CA ILE A 10 1.69 18.95 11.66
C ILE A 10 3.08 18.35 11.49
N ASN A 11 3.89 18.37 12.54
CA ASN A 11 5.22 17.78 12.50
C ASN A 11 5.17 16.23 12.64
N HIS A 12 6.30 15.56 12.44
CA HIS A 12 6.39 14.09 12.49
C HIS A 12 6.05 13.48 13.86
N GLU A 13 5.98 14.30 14.91
CA GLU A 13 5.55 13.90 16.26
C GLU A 13 4.03 14.07 16.47
N GLY A 14 3.30 14.53 15.45
CA GLY A 14 1.86 14.78 15.54
C GLY A 14 1.49 16.06 16.28
N LYS A 15 2.44 16.97 16.51
CA LYS A 15 2.17 18.28 17.12
C LYS A 15 1.84 19.30 16.03
N LEU A 16 0.84 20.14 16.30
CA LEU A 16 0.46 21.25 15.45
C LEU A 16 1.34 22.46 15.81
N GLU A 17 2.20 22.87 14.89
CA GLU A 17 2.97 24.11 14.99
C GLU A 17 2.24 25.19 14.19
N VAL A 18 1.85 26.27 14.88
CA VAL A 18 1.07 27.38 14.34
C VAL A 18 1.73 28.68 14.78
N GLU A 19 2.03 29.55 13.83
CA GLU A 19 2.53 30.90 14.12
C GLU A 19 1.36 31.85 14.40
N ILE A 20 1.09 32.11 15.68
CA ILE A 20 0.02 33.01 16.10
C ILE A 20 0.49 34.47 15.91
N PRO A 21 -0.19 35.30 15.09
CA PRO A 21 0.17 36.70 14.92
C PRO A 21 0.01 37.48 16.24
N ALA A 22 0.98 38.34 16.54
CA ALA A 22 0.97 39.14 17.77
C ALA A 22 -0.19 40.16 17.76
N GLY A 23 -0.90 40.27 18.88
CA GLY A 23 -2.01 41.24 19.05
C GLY A 23 -3.40 40.61 19.20
N LEU A 24 -3.50 39.29 19.38
CA LEU A 24 -4.77 38.63 19.70
C LEU A 24 -5.15 38.86 21.17
N PRO A 25 -6.43 39.15 21.47
CA PRO A 25 -6.91 39.24 22.84
C PRO A 25 -6.78 37.88 23.55
N GLU A 26 -6.41 37.92 24.83
CA GLU A 26 -6.35 36.72 25.67
C GLU A 26 -7.75 36.09 25.78
N GLY A 27 -7.89 34.82 25.41
CA GLY A 27 -9.18 34.14 25.39
C GLY A 27 -9.13 32.73 24.81
N GLU A 28 -10.24 32.02 24.91
CA GLU A 28 -10.39 30.66 24.36
C GLU A 28 -10.55 30.72 22.84
N VAL A 29 -9.72 29.96 22.11
CA VAL A 29 -9.72 29.91 20.64
C VAL A 29 -10.16 28.54 20.17
N LYS A 30 -11.15 28.50 19.26
CA LYS A 30 -11.59 27.27 18.60
C LYS A 30 -10.71 27.01 17.37
N VAL A 31 -9.88 25.96 17.43
CA VAL A 31 -9.04 25.52 16.29
C VAL A 31 -9.84 24.54 15.44
N GLN A 32 -10.04 24.88 14.16
CA GLN A 32 -10.61 23.98 13.15
C GLN A 32 -9.49 23.54 12.21
N ILE A 33 -9.14 22.25 12.27
CA ILE A 33 -8.10 21.67 11.41
C ILE A 33 -8.79 21.07 10.18
N GLU A 34 -8.57 21.67 9.03
CA GLU A 34 -8.97 21.10 7.74
C GLU A 34 -7.77 20.41 7.11
N LEU A 35 -7.75 19.08 7.18
CA LEU A 35 -6.81 18.25 6.45
C LEU A 35 -7.17 18.31 4.97
N THR A 36 -6.57 19.26 4.24
CA THR A 36 -6.48 19.16 2.79
C THR A 36 -5.54 17.99 2.52
N GLN A 37 -6.09 16.87 2.07
CA GLN A 37 -5.32 15.69 1.70
C GLN A 37 -4.17 16.16 0.82
N ALA A 38 -2.93 15.89 1.23
CA ALA A 38 -1.75 16.15 0.43
C ALA A 38 -2.04 15.65 -0.99
N ASN A 39 -1.76 16.49 -1.99
CA ASN A 39 -2.10 16.24 -3.39
C ASN A 39 -1.64 14.83 -3.77
N THR A 40 -2.59 13.89 -3.80
CA THR A 40 -2.31 12.44 -3.81
C THR A 40 -1.56 11.99 -5.07
N ASP A 41 -1.61 12.82 -6.10
CA ASP A 41 -0.95 12.63 -7.40
C ASP A 41 0.56 12.93 -7.38
N GLU A 42 1.08 13.61 -6.35
CA GLU A 42 2.51 13.89 -6.19
C GLU A 42 3.24 12.83 -5.35
N LEU A 43 2.51 11.93 -4.68
CA LEU A 43 3.09 10.84 -3.91
C LEU A 43 3.49 9.67 -4.84
N PRO A 44 4.66 9.02 -4.59
CA PRO A 44 4.97 7.73 -5.20
C PRO A 44 3.82 6.73 -4.97
N TRP A 45 3.53 5.90 -5.96
CA TRP A 45 2.39 4.97 -5.92
C TRP A 45 2.39 4.03 -4.69
N GLU A 46 3.58 3.72 -4.15
CA GLU A 46 3.76 2.89 -2.94
C GLU A 46 3.32 3.59 -1.65
N LEU A 47 3.36 4.93 -1.63
CA LEU A 47 3.03 5.76 -0.47
C LEU A 47 1.66 6.42 -0.60
N ARG A 48 1.01 6.25 -1.76
CA ARG A 48 -0.34 6.74 -1.99
C ARG A 48 -1.34 5.94 -1.15
N PRO A 49 -2.14 6.57 -0.28
CA PRO A 49 -3.22 5.89 0.39
C PRO A 49 -4.25 5.39 -0.64
N TRP A 50 -4.67 4.14 -0.47
CA TRP A 50 -5.69 3.52 -1.31
C TRP A 50 -7.01 4.28 -1.16
N THR A 51 -7.68 4.53 -2.29
CA THR A 51 -9.04 5.06 -2.26
C THR A 51 -10.02 3.96 -1.84
N LYS A 52 -11.19 4.38 -1.35
CA LYS A 52 -12.23 3.44 -0.92
C LYS A 52 -12.75 2.62 -2.09
N GLU A 53 -12.86 3.25 -3.26
CA GLU A 53 -13.30 2.63 -4.50
C GLU A 53 -12.32 1.55 -4.98
N GLU A 54 -11.01 1.81 -4.93
CA GLU A 54 -9.97 0.83 -5.28
C GLU A 54 -9.95 -0.36 -4.32
N LEU A 55 -10.13 -0.11 -3.03
CA LEU A 55 -10.24 -1.16 -2.01
C LEU A 55 -11.48 -2.04 -2.25
N ASP A 56 -12.62 -1.42 -2.52
CA ASP A 56 -13.86 -2.14 -2.79
C ASP A 56 -13.73 -3.00 -4.06
N GLU A 57 -13.08 -2.51 -5.13
CA GLU A 57 -12.82 -3.29 -6.34
C GLU A 57 -11.89 -4.49 -6.08
N LEU A 58 -10.82 -4.29 -5.31
CA LEU A 58 -9.89 -5.38 -4.97
C LEU A 58 -10.52 -6.47 -4.11
N LEU A 59 -11.42 -6.09 -3.21
CA LEU A 59 -12.10 -7.00 -2.31
C LEU A 59 -13.29 -7.70 -2.95
N GLN A 60 -13.67 -7.33 -4.18
CA GLN A 60 -14.75 -8.02 -4.89
C GLN A 60 -14.39 -9.49 -5.14
N PRO A 61 -15.23 -10.43 -4.69
CA PRO A 61 -15.00 -11.84 -4.97
C PRO A 61 -15.10 -12.08 -6.47
N ARG A 62 -13.97 -12.33 -7.11
CA ARG A 62 -13.93 -12.72 -8.51
C ARG A 62 -14.47 -14.15 -8.64
N PRO A 63 -15.21 -14.48 -9.71
CA PRO A 63 -15.63 -15.84 -9.96
C PRO A 63 -14.40 -16.74 -10.01
N ALA A 64 -14.49 -17.89 -9.34
CA ALA A 64 -13.44 -18.90 -9.42
C ALA A 64 -13.23 -19.29 -10.88
N LYS A 65 -11.98 -19.29 -11.33
CA LYS A 65 -11.65 -19.80 -12.66
C LYS A 65 -12.04 -21.27 -12.74
N THR A 66 -12.66 -21.65 -13.85
CA THR A 66 -12.97 -23.05 -14.15
C THR A 66 -11.68 -23.84 -14.39
N GLY A 67 -11.74 -25.17 -14.23
CA GLY A 67 -10.59 -26.03 -14.50
C GLY A 67 -10.06 -25.90 -15.94
N ALA A 68 -10.96 -25.66 -16.91
CA ALA A 68 -10.59 -25.43 -18.31
C ALA A 68 -9.82 -24.11 -18.50
N GLU A 69 -10.28 -23.02 -17.89
CA GLU A 69 -9.57 -21.72 -17.94
C GLU A 69 -8.22 -21.77 -17.21
N ILE A 70 -8.13 -22.56 -16.14
CA ILE A 70 -6.86 -22.81 -15.45
C ILE A 70 -5.91 -23.57 -16.38
N ALA A 71 -6.37 -24.66 -17.02
CA ALA A 71 -5.56 -25.45 -17.94
C ALA A 71 -5.09 -24.62 -19.15
N GLU A 72 -5.98 -23.82 -19.74
CA GLU A 72 -5.64 -22.93 -20.85
C GLU A 72 -4.61 -21.87 -20.44
N ARG A 73 -4.79 -21.26 -19.26
CA ARG A 73 -3.81 -20.31 -18.72
C ARG A 73 -2.48 -21.00 -18.47
N VAL A 74 -2.47 -22.19 -17.88
CA VAL A 74 -1.25 -22.96 -17.66
C VAL A 74 -0.57 -23.25 -18.99
N GLN A 75 -1.28 -23.65 -20.05
CA GLN A 75 -0.67 -23.85 -21.38
C GLN A 75 -0.12 -22.58 -22.02
N LYS A 76 -0.78 -21.42 -21.83
CA LYS A 76 -0.30 -20.13 -22.35
C LYS A 76 0.88 -19.57 -21.57
N THR A 77 1.00 -19.93 -20.28
CA THR A 77 2.05 -19.43 -19.38
C THR A 77 3.09 -20.50 -19.03
N SER A 78 2.90 -21.74 -19.47
CA SER A 78 3.83 -22.84 -19.29
C SER A 78 5.08 -22.56 -20.10
N GLY A 79 6.22 -22.92 -19.53
CA GLY A 79 7.53 -22.60 -20.10
C GLY A 79 8.27 -21.50 -19.38
N TRP A 80 7.65 -20.76 -18.44
CA TRP A 80 8.39 -19.83 -17.58
C TRP A 80 9.52 -20.54 -16.81
N TRP A 81 9.24 -21.71 -16.23
CA TRP A 81 10.23 -22.56 -15.56
C TRP A 81 11.31 -23.13 -16.49
N GLU A 82 10.96 -23.49 -17.73
CA GLU A 82 11.88 -24.00 -18.75
C GLU A 82 12.81 -22.88 -19.21
N GLN A 83 12.32 -21.64 -19.28
CA GLN A 83 13.12 -20.43 -19.53
C GLN A 83 14.06 -20.09 -18.38
N GLN A 84 13.76 -20.53 -17.14
CA GLN A 84 14.68 -20.44 -16.00
C GLN A 84 15.73 -21.55 -16.01
N GLY A 85 15.78 -22.39 -17.05
CA GLY A 85 16.73 -23.51 -17.16
C GLY A 85 16.38 -24.71 -16.29
N ILE A 86 15.18 -24.73 -15.71
CA ILE A 86 14.69 -25.85 -14.90
C ILE A 86 14.31 -26.99 -15.85
N THR A 87 15.23 -27.95 -15.99
CA THR A 87 15.11 -29.09 -16.91
C THR A 87 14.38 -30.27 -16.29
N ASP A 88 14.41 -30.40 -14.96
CA ASP A 88 13.59 -31.33 -14.21
C ASP A 88 12.88 -30.59 -13.07
N PRO A 89 11.58 -30.28 -13.23
CA PRO A 89 10.82 -29.54 -12.23
C PRO A 89 10.61 -30.33 -10.94
N VAL A 90 10.65 -31.67 -11.00
CA VAL A 90 10.50 -32.51 -9.80
C VAL A 90 11.78 -32.45 -8.98
N ALA A 91 12.93 -32.64 -9.62
CA ALA A 91 14.23 -32.53 -8.95
C ALA A 91 14.46 -31.13 -8.35
N TRP A 92 14.03 -30.06 -9.06
CA TRP A 92 14.11 -28.70 -8.54
C TRP A 92 13.24 -28.47 -7.29
N LEU A 93 12.02 -29.03 -7.27
CA LEU A 93 11.14 -28.95 -6.10
C LEU A 93 11.71 -29.72 -4.90
N GLU A 94 12.37 -30.85 -5.13
CA GLU A 94 13.04 -31.63 -4.09
C GLU A 94 14.23 -30.87 -3.51
N GLU A 95 15.07 -30.25 -4.35
CA GLU A 95 16.18 -29.41 -3.91
C GLU A 95 15.70 -28.20 -3.09
N LEU A 96 14.60 -27.56 -3.51
CA LEU A 96 14.00 -26.44 -2.79
C LEU A 96 13.53 -26.86 -1.39
N ARG A 97 12.83 -28.00 -1.27
CA ARG A 97 12.38 -28.53 0.04
C ARG A 97 13.55 -28.89 0.94
N GLN A 98 14.64 -29.40 0.38
CA GLN A 98 15.83 -29.74 1.15
C GLN A 98 16.51 -28.49 1.72
N ARG A 99 16.68 -27.42 0.92
CA ARG A 99 17.20 -26.13 1.40
C ARG A 99 16.34 -25.52 2.52
N GLU A 100 15.01 -25.61 2.40
CA GLU A 100 14.11 -25.13 3.46
C GLU A 100 14.24 -25.92 4.76
N GLN A 101 14.49 -27.23 4.70
CA GLN A 101 14.75 -28.04 5.89
C GLN A 101 16.08 -27.71 6.54
N GLU A 102 17.14 -27.49 5.75
CA GLU A 102 18.45 -27.10 6.24
C GLU A 102 18.41 -25.71 6.92
N ASN A 103 17.69 -24.74 6.34
CA ASN A 103 17.50 -23.41 6.94
C ASN A 103 16.63 -23.41 8.20
N ARG A 104 15.77 -24.43 8.40
CA ARG A 104 14.96 -24.57 9.62
C ARG A 104 15.69 -25.26 10.77
N ASN A 105 16.70 -26.07 10.45
CA ASN A 105 17.49 -26.82 11.43
C ASN A 105 18.83 -26.15 11.77
N SER A 106 19.13 -24.99 11.20
CA SER A 106 20.33 -24.19 11.44
C SER A 106 20.01 -22.94 12.26
#